data_AF-A0A811TCA6-F1
#
_entry.id   AF-A0A811TCA6-F1
#
_cell.length_a   1.000
_cell.length_b   1.000
_cell.length_c   1.000
_cell.angle_alpha   90.00
_cell.angle_beta   90.00
_cell.angle_gamma   90.00
#
_symmetry.space_group_name_H-M   'P 1'
#
loop_
_entity.id
_entity.type
_entity.pdbx_description
1 polymer ?
#
loop_
_entity_poly.entity_id
_entity_poly.type
_entity_poly.pdbx_seq_one_letter_code
_entity_poly.pdbx_strand_id
1 'polypeptide(L)'
;MNKHLTIRSENGSANCIVSASNLNDHVFEVTRDYVNISGFTVENATKRAGIYFHTVEHCNISYNNVTNNDGGIRLYYSSNNTLINNIASNNYHDGIYLKSSSNNTLINNTASNNYYDDICSSICGIYLYDSSNNNHLYRNNFINNTNHNAYDYDTITNQWNTSTVGNYYSDYTGSDNKSDGIGDTLHQIPGGSSIDYFPLMHPWGKSPLKGDLDDDSQITSKDAAIVLQIAVGNCPCNPQILAIADVSGDGRVSSLDALMILQMAT
;
A
#
# COMPACT_ATOMS: atom_id res chain seq x y z
N MET A 1 -30.68 -16.31 8.92
CA MET A 1 -29.31 -16.23 9.45
C MET A 1 -28.36 -16.25 8.27
N ASN A 2 -27.58 -15.18 8.07
CA ASN A 2 -26.48 -15.22 7.11
C ASN A 2 -25.38 -16.07 7.75
N LYS A 3 -24.94 -17.12 7.04
CA LYS A 3 -23.88 -18.00 7.52
C LYS A 3 -22.56 -17.40 7.09
N HIS A 4 -21.65 -17.23 8.04
CA HIS A 4 -20.30 -16.75 7.77
C HIS A 4 -19.34 -17.95 7.72
N LEU A 5 -18.38 -17.91 6.81
CA LEU A 5 -17.26 -18.83 6.80
C LEU A 5 -15.99 -18.04 7.10
N THR A 6 -15.18 -18.51 8.04
CA THR A 6 -13.87 -17.92 8.32
C THR A 6 -12.81 -19.00 8.18
N ILE A 7 -11.84 -18.73 7.31
CA ILE A 7 -10.66 -19.53 7.10
C ILE A 7 -9.48 -18.66 7.52
N ARG A 8 -8.75 -19.09 8.56
CA ARG A 8 -7.63 -18.31 9.10
C ARG A 8 -6.48 -19.19 9.54
N SER A 9 -5.27 -18.69 9.37
CA SER A 9 -4.09 -19.24 10.03
C SER A 9 -4.07 -18.85 11.50
N GLU A 10 -3.67 -19.79 12.37
CA GLU A 10 -3.43 -19.52 13.78
C GLU A 10 -1.97 -19.08 14.07
N ASN A 11 -1.06 -19.26 13.11
CA ASN A 11 0.38 -18.98 13.26
C ASN A 11 0.86 -17.79 12.40
N GLY A 12 -0.07 -17.07 11.77
CA GLY A 12 0.22 -15.96 10.86
C GLY A 12 0.77 -16.38 9.50
N SER A 13 0.93 -15.41 8.60
CA SER A 13 1.29 -15.65 7.19
C SER A 13 2.70 -16.18 7.03
N ALA A 14 3.63 -15.80 7.91
CA ALA A 14 5.00 -16.30 7.90
C ALA A 14 5.12 -17.81 8.12
N ASN A 15 4.11 -18.45 8.73
CA ASN A 15 4.18 -19.86 9.16
C ASN A 15 3.09 -20.75 8.57
N CYS A 16 2.19 -20.21 7.75
CA CYS A 16 1.11 -20.97 7.12
C CYS A 16 1.03 -20.67 5.64
N ILE A 17 1.60 -21.57 4.84
CA ILE A 17 1.69 -21.45 3.38
C ILE A 17 0.60 -22.33 2.76
N VAL A 18 -0.15 -21.75 1.83
CA VAL A 18 -1.12 -22.44 0.99
C VAL A 18 -0.66 -22.25 -0.45
N SER A 19 -0.43 -23.36 -1.14
CA SER A 19 0.03 -23.35 -2.53
C SER A 19 -0.98 -24.03 -3.44
N ALA A 20 -1.10 -23.56 -4.68
CA ALA A 20 -1.92 -24.24 -5.68
C ALA A 20 -1.39 -25.65 -5.96
N SER A 21 -2.25 -26.68 -5.83
CA SER A 21 -1.89 -28.06 -6.20
C SER A 21 -1.79 -28.25 -7.71
N ASN A 22 -2.50 -27.42 -8.48
CA ASN A 22 -2.44 -27.31 -9.92
C ASN A 22 -2.14 -25.86 -10.27
N LEU A 23 -1.06 -25.63 -11.01
CA LEU A 23 -0.57 -24.29 -11.32
C LEU A 23 -1.55 -23.46 -12.19
N ASN A 24 -2.53 -24.13 -12.80
CA ASN A 24 -3.59 -23.52 -13.62
C ASN A 24 -4.86 -23.14 -12.86
N ASP A 25 -4.87 -23.35 -11.54
CA ASP A 25 -6.00 -23.03 -10.67
C ASP A 25 -5.64 -21.90 -9.70
N HIS A 26 -6.67 -21.22 -9.19
CA HIS A 26 -6.51 -20.27 -8.10
C HIS A 26 -6.12 -21.00 -6.81
N VAL A 27 -5.35 -20.37 -5.91
CA VAL A 27 -5.08 -20.98 -4.59
C VAL A 27 -6.35 -20.93 -3.73
N PHE A 28 -6.94 -19.74 -3.63
CA PHE A 28 -8.26 -19.54 -3.03
C PHE A 28 -9.23 -19.02 -4.09
N GLU A 29 -10.29 -19.79 -4.35
CA GLU A 29 -11.45 -19.34 -5.14
C GLU A 29 -12.66 -19.20 -4.22
N VAL A 30 -13.19 -17.98 -4.13
CA VAL A 30 -14.34 -17.64 -3.30
C VAL A 30 -15.53 -17.29 -4.18
N THR A 31 -16.60 -18.08 -4.01
CA THR A 31 -17.83 -18.03 -4.82
C THR A 31 -19.09 -17.88 -3.96
N ARG A 32 -18.91 -17.50 -2.69
CA ARG A 32 -19.97 -17.30 -1.71
C ARG A 32 -19.68 -16.04 -0.89
N ASP A 33 -20.75 -15.34 -0.55
CA ASP A 33 -20.73 -14.14 0.29
C ASP A 33 -20.32 -14.47 1.73
N TYR A 34 -19.93 -13.44 2.48
CA TYR A 34 -19.63 -13.53 3.91
C TYR A 34 -18.49 -14.50 4.26
N VAL A 35 -17.48 -14.58 3.39
CA VAL A 35 -16.26 -15.38 3.59
C VAL A 35 -15.10 -14.49 4.05
N ASN A 36 -14.43 -14.92 5.11
CA ASN A 36 -13.22 -14.27 5.62
C ASN A 36 -11.99 -15.16 5.37
N ILE A 37 -10.94 -14.62 4.76
CA ILE A 37 -9.65 -15.29 4.55
C ILE A 37 -8.54 -14.48 5.21
N SER A 38 -7.76 -15.10 6.10
CA SER A 38 -6.68 -14.36 6.77
C SER A 38 -5.46 -15.13 7.23
N GLY A 39 -4.31 -14.45 7.24
CA GLY A 39 -3.09 -14.93 7.87
C GLY A 39 -2.32 -15.98 7.07
N PHE A 40 -2.52 -16.09 5.75
CA PHE A 40 -1.82 -17.07 4.92
C PHE A 40 -0.71 -16.43 4.09
N THR A 41 0.36 -17.18 3.83
CA THR A 41 1.13 -16.98 2.59
C THR A 41 0.45 -17.78 1.49
N VAL A 42 0.19 -17.16 0.34
CA VAL A 42 -0.58 -17.70 -0.77
C VAL A 42 0.25 -17.62 -2.05
N GLU A 43 0.65 -18.78 -2.59
CA GLU A 43 1.67 -18.82 -3.64
C GLU A 43 1.51 -19.95 -4.68
N ASN A 44 2.33 -19.88 -5.73
CA ASN A 44 2.49 -20.91 -6.78
C ASN A 44 1.28 -21.13 -7.72
N ALA A 45 0.34 -20.20 -7.82
CA ALA A 45 -0.65 -20.20 -8.92
C ALA A 45 -0.05 -19.54 -10.18
N THR A 46 0.78 -20.25 -10.95
CA THR A 46 1.58 -19.63 -12.04
C THR A 46 0.80 -19.23 -13.29
N LYS A 47 -0.49 -19.57 -13.38
CA LYS A 47 -1.39 -19.14 -14.47
C LYS A 47 -2.70 -18.52 -13.98
N ARG A 48 -2.85 -18.33 -12.66
CA ARG A 48 -4.07 -17.83 -12.02
C ARG A 48 -3.77 -16.95 -10.81
N ALA A 49 -4.82 -16.37 -10.24
CA ALA A 49 -4.68 -15.53 -9.06
C ALA A 49 -4.39 -16.36 -7.80
N GLY A 50 -3.61 -15.81 -6.87
CA GLY A 50 -3.47 -16.35 -5.52
C GLY A 50 -4.81 -16.37 -4.80
N ILE A 51 -5.47 -15.22 -4.69
CA ILE A 51 -6.83 -15.11 -4.13
C ILE A 51 -7.76 -14.55 -5.20
N TYR A 52 -8.86 -15.26 -5.46
CA TYR A 52 -9.84 -14.92 -6.49
C TYR A 52 -11.25 -14.88 -5.92
N PHE A 53 -11.91 -13.74 -6.09
CA PHE A 53 -13.31 -13.51 -5.73
C PHE A 53 -14.14 -13.40 -7.01
N HIS A 54 -15.23 -14.16 -7.10
CA HIS A 54 -16.09 -14.18 -8.27
C HIS A 54 -17.57 -14.10 -7.89
N THR A 55 -18.19 -12.97 -8.20
CA THR A 55 -19.61 -12.70 -7.93
C THR A 55 -19.94 -12.86 -6.45
N VAL A 56 -19.15 -12.21 -5.58
CA VAL A 56 -19.33 -12.26 -4.12
C VAL A 56 -19.42 -10.89 -3.49
N GLU A 57 -20.13 -10.84 -2.36
CA GLU A 57 -20.29 -9.66 -1.53
C GLU A 57 -20.00 -9.91 -0.05
N HIS A 58 -19.66 -8.84 0.66
CA HIS A 58 -19.48 -8.85 2.12
C HIS A 58 -18.41 -9.83 2.62
N CYS A 59 -17.39 -10.08 1.81
CA CYS A 59 -16.23 -10.89 2.17
C CYS A 59 -15.08 -10.02 2.67
N ASN A 60 -14.15 -10.64 3.40
CA ASN A 60 -12.96 -9.99 3.96
C ASN A 60 -11.69 -10.77 3.62
N ILE A 61 -10.68 -10.08 3.09
CA ILE A 61 -9.32 -10.61 2.88
C ILE A 61 -8.39 -9.79 3.76
N SER A 62 -7.70 -10.43 4.71
CA SER A 62 -6.82 -9.68 5.62
C SER A 62 -5.56 -10.39 6.05
N TYR A 63 -4.47 -9.64 6.23
CA TYR A 63 -3.19 -10.17 6.74
C TYR A 63 -2.62 -11.34 5.92
N ASN A 64 -2.89 -11.38 4.62
CA ASN A 64 -2.33 -12.40 3.73
C ASN A 64 -1.09 -11.86 3.01
N ASN A 65 -0.12 -12.73 2.78
CA ASN A 65 1.03 -12.50 1.90
C ASN A 65 0.81 -13.29 0.60
N VAL A 66 0.38 -12.61 -0.45
CA VAL A 66 0.01 -13.18 -1.74
C VAL A 66 1.14 -12.94 -2.73
N THR A 67 1.95 -13.96 -3.00
CA THR A 67 3.22 -13.80 -3.71
C THR A 67 3.50 -14.94 -4.68
N ASN A 68 4.29 -14.68 -5.73
CA ASN A 68 4.70 -15.68 -6.72
C ASN A 68 3.49 -16.37 -7.41
N ASN A 69 2.46 -15.60 -7.73
CA ASN A 69 1.31 -16.03 -8.53
C ASN A 69 1.27 -15.27 -9.86
N ASP A 70 0.42 -15.72 -10.80
CA ASP A 70 0.16 -14.97 -12.02
C ASP A 70 -0.52 -13.62 -11.73
N GLY A 71 -1.45 -13.59 -10.78
CA GLY A 71 -1.93 -12.34 -10.18
C GLY A 71 -2.07 -12.49 -8.67
N GLY A 72 -1.98 -11.41 -7.93
CA GLY A 72 -2.09 -11.47 -6.48
C GLY A 72 -3.55 -11.71 -6.05
N ILE A 73 -4.28 -10.62 -5.81
CA ILE A 73 -5.67 -10.62 -5.37
C ILE A 73 -6.54 -10.09 -6.50
N ARG A 74 -7.49 -10.90 -7.00
CA ARG A 74 -8.38 -10.50 -8.10
C ARG A 74 -9.85 -10.57 -7.68
N LEU A 75 -10.57 -9.47 -7.83
CA LEU A 75 -12.02 -9.36 -7.61
C LEU A 75 -12.71 -9.19 -8.96
N TYR A 76 -13.60 -10.12 -9.29
CA TYR A 76 -14.43 -10.07 -10.49
C TYR A 76 -15.90 -10.02 -10.11
N TYR A 77 -16.62 -9.00 -10.56
CA TYR A 77 -18.04 -8.81 -10.27
C TYR A 77 -18.35 -8.85 -8.77
N SER A 78 -17.42 -8.39 -7.93
CA SER A 78 -17.47 -8.61 -6.48
C SER A 78 -17.48 -7.27 -5.74
N SER A 79 -18.61 -6.97 -5.11
CA SER A 79 -18.86 -5.65 -4.51
C SER A 79 -18.99 -5.72 -2.99
N ASN A 80 -18.89 -4.59 -2.28
CA ASN A 80 -19.10 -4.54 -0.82
C ASN A 80 -18.12 -5.41 -0.01
N ASN A 81 -16.87 -5.59 -0.48
CA ASN A 81 -15.85 -6.38 0.20
C ASN A 81 -14.80 -5.48 0.90
N THR A 82 -14.07 -6.06 1.85
CA THR A 82 -12.97 -5.38 2.55
C THR A 82 -11.65 -6.12 2.32
N LEU A 83 -10.62 -5.39 1.90
CA LEU A 83 -9.24 -5.88 1.82
C LEU A 83 -8.38 -5.04 2.74
N ILE A 84 -7.80 -5.64 3.77
CA ILE A 84 -7.03 -4.91 4.78
C ILE A 84 -5.71 -5.60 5.16
N ASN A 85 -4.62 -4.84 5.22
CA ASN A 85 -3.31 -5.34 5.65
C ASN A 85 -2.81 -6.54 4.83
N ASN A 86 -3.10 -6.62 3.53
CA ASN A 86 -2.55 -7.67 2.67
C ASN A 86 -1.29 -7.18 1.96
N ILE A 87 -0.37 -8.11 1.71
CA ILE A 87 0.81 -7.88 0.88
C ILE A 87 0.60 -8.68 -0.41
N ALA A 88 0.51 -8.00 -1.55
CA ALA A 88 0.44 -8.60 -2.87
C ALA A 88 1.72 -8.26 -3.64
N SER A 89 2.73 -9.12 -3.55
CA SER A 89 4.08 -8.79 -4.04
C SER A 89 4.70 -9.87 -4.91
N ASN A 90 5.55 -9.48 -5.86
CA ASN A 90 6.21 -10.40 -6.79
C ASN A 90 5.23 -11.32 -7.53
N ASN A 91 4.05 -10.80 -7.88
CA ASN A 91 3.14 -11.49 -8.79
C ASN A 91 3.47 -11.08 -10.23
N TYR A 92 3.22 -12.01 -11.16
CA TYR A 92 3.60 -11.87 -12.56
C TYR A 92 2.70 -10.91 -13.37
N HIS A 93 1.60 -10.42 -12.80
CA HIS A 93 0.78 -9.36 -13.37
C HIS A 93 0.44 -8.37 -12.26
N ASP A 94 -0.84 -8.14 -11.99
CA ASP A 94 -1.26 -7.16 -10.99
C ASP A 94 -1.12 -7.71 -9.57
N GLY A 95 -0.76 -6.83 -8.65
CA GLY A 95 -0.84 -7.12 -7.22
C GLY A 95 -2.30 -7.25 -6.80
N ILE A 96 -3.10 -6.21 -7.05
CA ILE A 96 -4.53 -6.18 -6.75
C ILE A 96 -5.31 -5.73 -7.99
N TYR A 97 -6.30 -6.51 -8.41
CA TYR A 97 -7.11 -6.21 -9.60
C TYR A 97 -8.59 -6.27 -9.28
N LEU A 98 -9.32 -5.22 -9.66
CA LEU A 98 -10.76 -5.11 -9.53
C LEU A 98 -11.38 -4.94 -10.92
N LYS A 99 -12.27 -5.87 -11.30
CA LYS A 99 -13.08 -5.78 -12.52
C LYS A 99 -14.56 -5.77 -12.18
N SER A 100 -15.28 -4.75 -12.64
CA SER A 100 -16.72 -4.57 -12.37
C SER A 100 -17.08 -4.78 -10.89
N SER A 101 -16.22 -4.27 -10.01
CA SER A 101 -16.25 -4.54 -8.57
C SER A 101 -16.32 -3.22 -7.82
N SER A 102 -17.50 -2.91 -7.26
CA SER A 102 -17.82 -1.59 -6.71
C SER A 102 -17.98 -1.60 -5.19
N ASN A 103 -17.90 -0.44 -4.56
CA ASN A 103 -18.14 -0.26 -3.12
C ASN A 103 -17.22 -1.12 -2.24
N ASN A 104 -16.00 -1.42 -2.68
CA ASN A 104 -15.01 -2.13 -1.87
C ASN A 104 -14.16 -1.14 -1.07
N THR A 105 -13.64 -1.61 0.07
CA THR A 105 -12.73 -0.85 0.93
C THR A 105 -11.36 -1.51 0.94
N LEU A 106 -10.32 -0.76 0.55
CA LEU A 106 -8.94 -1.23 0.48
C LEU A 106 -8.05 -0.35 1.36
N ILE A 107 -7.57 -0.91 2.48
CA ILE A 107 -6.84 -0.15 3.50
C ILE A 107 -5.55 -0.87 3.88
N ASN A 108 -4.45 -0.12 4.01
CA ASN A 108 -3.17 -0.66 4.49
C ASN A 108 -2.65 -1.86 3.68
N ASN A 109 -3.02 -2.00 2.40
CA ASN A 109 -2.48 -3.06 1.56
C ASN A 109 -1.18 -2.59 0.93
N THR A 110 -0.24 -3.51 0.74
CA THR A 110 1.00 -3.27 0.00
C THR A 110 0.95 -4.05 -1.30
N ALA A 111 1.05 -3.37 -2.44
CA ALA A 111 1.30 -4.02 -3.72
C ALA A 111 2.68 -3.61 -4.23
N SER A 112 3.62 -4.56 -4.28
CA SER A 112 5.01 -4.25 -4.58
C SER A 112 5.71 -5.22 -5.51
N ASN A 113 6.58 -4.69 -6.38
CA ASN A 113 7.39 -5.47 -7.32
C ASN A 113 6.55 -6.45 -8.14
N ASN A 114 5.31 -6.09 -8.50
CA ASN A 114 4.52 -6.90 -9.42
C ASN A 114 4.92 -6.49 -10.84
N TYR A 115 5.24 -7.49 -11.66
CA TYR A 115 5.96 -7.30 -12.92
C TYR A 115 5.49 -8.31 -13.95
N TYR A 116 5.53 -7.91 -15.23
CA TYR A 116 5.29 -8.81 -16.35
C TYR A 116 6.37 -8.53 -17.40
N ASP A 117 6.91 -9.58 -18.01
CA ASP A 117 8.07 -9.48 -18.90
C ASP A 117 7.73 -9.03 -20.34
N ASP A 118 6.44 -8.81 -20.66
CA ASP A 118 5.98 -8.48 -22.03
C ASP A 118 5.11 -7.21 -22.06
N ILE A 119 5.00 -6.55 -23.22
CA ILE A 119 4.45 -5.19 -23.39
C ILE A 119 2.91 -5.20 -23.35
N CYS A 120 2.32 -5.66 -22.24
CA CYS A 120 0.90 -5.47 -21.96
C CYS A 120 0.69 -4.17 -21.17
N SER A 121 -0.20 -3.32 -21.68
CA SER A 121 -0.43 -1.95 -21.19
C SER A 121 -1.28 -1.85 -19.91
N SER A 122 -1.42 -2.95 -19.15
CA SER A 122 -2.42 -3.04 -18.08
C SER A 122 -1.91 -3.59 -16.75
N ILE A 123 -0.61 -3.89 -16.62
CA ILE A 123 -0.05 -4.40 -15.35
C ILE A 123 0.20 -3.25 -14.37
N CYS A 124 -0.44 -3.31 -13.21
CA CYS A 124 -0.26 -2.29 -12.17
C CYS A 124 -0.11 -2.91 -10.78
N GLY A 125 0.43 -2.16 -9.82
CA GLY A 125 0.38 -2.56 -8.42
C GLY A 125 -1.08 -2.76 -7.98
N ILE A 126 -1.92 -1.79 -8.30
CA ILE A 126 -3.38 -1.90 -8.26
C ILE A 126 -4.01 -1.43 -9.56
N TYR A 127 -5.02 -2.18 -10.05
CA TYR A 127 -5.75 -1.84 -11.27
C TYR A 127 -7.26 -1.98 -11.09
N LEU A 128 -7.98 -0.87 -11.24
CA LEU A 128 -9.45 -0.80 -11.25
C LEU A 128 -9.92 -0.67 -12.71
N TYR A 129 -10.74 -1.63 -13.16
CA TYR A 129 -11.17 -1.78 -14.54
C TYR A 129 -12.68 -2.05 -14.66
N ASP A 130 -13.26 -1.67 -15.82
CA ASP A 130 -14.60 -2.06 -16.29
C ASP A 130 -15.72 -1.82 -15.25
N SER A 131 -15.99 -0.56 -14.92
CA SER A 131 -17.03 -0.14 -13.96
C SER A 131 -16.78 -0.56 -12.51
N SER A 132 -15.53 -0.51 -12.06
CA SER A 132 -15.16 -0.66 -10.64
C SER A 132 -15.26 0.68 -9.92
N ASN A 133 -16.47 1.04 -9.48
CA ASN A 133 -16.82 2.38 -9.01
C ASN A 133 -17.00 2.45 -7.48
N ASN A 134 -16.96 3.67 -6.92
CA ASN A 134 -17.19 3.95 -5.50
C ASN A 134 -16.32 3.12 -4.54
N ASN A 135 -15.14 2.69 -4.97
CA ASN A 135 -14.18 2.03 -4.10
C ASN A 135 -13.45 3.08 -3.25
N HIS A 136 -13.09 2.72 -2.03
CA HIS A 136 -12.41 3.62 -1.09
C HIS A 136 -11.05 3.04 -0.72
N LEU A 137 -9.99 3.74 -1.15
CA LEU A 137 -8.60 3.29 -1.10
C LEU A 137 -7.75 4.33 -0.39
N TYR A 138 -7.22 4.01 0.78
CA TYR A 138 -6.31 4.89 1.51
C TYR A 138 -5.33 4.08 2.35
N ARG A 139 -4.17 4.69 2.65
CA ARG A 139 -3.06 4.08 3.41
C ARG A 139 -2.45 2.84 2.76
N ASN A 140 -2.65 2.66 1.45
CA ASN A 140 -2.02 1.58 0.71
C ASN A 140 -0.62 1.99 0.24
N ASN A 141 0.24 1.00 0.02
CA ASN A 141 1.61 1.16 -0.45
C ASN A 141 1.78 0.54 -1.83
N PHE A 142 2.00 1.36 -2.85
CA PHE A 142 2.22 0.92 -4.23
C PHE A 142 3.67 1.16 -4.61
N ILE A 143 4.47 0.08 -4.74
CA ILE A 143 5.93 0.18 -4.78
C ILE A 143 6.53 -0.60 -5.95
N ASN A 144 7.25 0.10 -6.83
CA ASN A 144 8.08 -0.48 -7.90
C ASN A 144 7.34 -1.49 -8.79
N ASN A 145 6.13 -1.15 -9.24
CA ASN A 145 5.38 -1.99 -10.18
C ASN A 145 5.67 -1.56 -11.63
N THR A 146 5.81 -2.52 -12.55
CA THR A 146 6.52 -2.32 -13.84
C THR A 146 5.92 -1.29 -14.80
N ASN A 147 4.60 -1.08 -14.84
CA ASN A 147 4.02 -0.01 -15.68
C ASN A 147 3.47 1.15 -14.84
N HIS A 148 2.60 0.85 -13.87
CA HIS A 148 2.00 1.84 -13.00
C HIS A 148 1.88 1.30 -11.58
N ASN A 149 2.10 2.15 -10.59
CA ASN A 149 1.82 1.80 -9.20
C ASN A 149 0.31 1.64 -8.96
N ALA A 150 -0.49 2.55 -9.52
CA ALA A 150 -1.93 2.52 -9.50
C ALA A 150 -2.50 2.92 -10.86
N TYR A 151 -3.62 2.31 -11.23
CA TYR A 151 -4.35 2.66 -12.45
C TYR A 151 -5.85 2.50 -12.23
N ASP A 152 -6.60 3.51 -12.66
CA ASP A 152 -8.06 3.58 -12.52
C ASP A 152 -8.64 3.92 -13.90
N TYR A 153 -9.11 2.89 -14.63
CA TYR A 153 -9.59 3.02 -16.01
C TYR A 153 -11.01 3.63 -16.09
N ASP A 154 -11.59 4.07 -14.97
CA ASP A 154 -12.98 4.54 -14.94
C ASP A 154 -13.16 5.87 -14.19
N THR A 155 -14.39 6.36 -14.20
CA THR A 155 -14.77 7.72 -13.76
C THR A 155 -14.48 8.02 -12.27
N ILE A 156 -14.42 9.33 -11.95
CA ILE A 156 -14.08 10.02 -10.67
C ILE A 156 -14.76 9.55 -9.36
N THR A 157 -15.45 8.42 -9.34
CA THR A 157 -16.22 7.98 -8.16
C THR A 157 -15.36 7.23 -7.13
N ASN A 158 -14.22 6.66 -7.54
CA ASN A 158 -13.29 6.03 -6.61
C ASN A 158 -12.57 7.11 -5.78
N GLN A 159 -12.46 6.84 -4.47
CA GLN A 159 -11.84 7.75 -3.52
C GLN A 159 -10.47 7.19 -3.15
N TRP A 160 -9.41 7.89 -3.57
CA TRP A 160 -8.01 7.50 -3.34
C TRP A 160 -7.43 8.15 -2.07
N ASN A 161 -8.27 8.81 -1.27
CA ASN A 161 -7.88 9.40 0.00
C ASN A 161 -9.09 9.63 0.90
N THR A 162 -8.81 9.82 2.18
CA THR A 162 -9.72 10.40 3.16
C THR A 162 -9.60 11.93 3.15
N SER A 163 -10.21 12.62 4.11
CA SER A 163 -10.01 14.07 4.26
C SER A 163 -8.62 14.48 4.77
N THR A 164 -7.78 13.51 5.15
CA THR A 164 -6.49 13.78 5.82
C THR A 164 -5.34 12.89 5.38
N VAL A 165 -5.58 11.82 4.62
CA VAL A 165 -4.53 10.85 4.24
C VAL A 165 -4.95 10.06 3.01
N GLY A 166 -4.00 9.88 2.09
CA GLY A 166 -4.11 9.11 0.86
C GLY A 166 -3.25 7.85 0.91
N ASN A 167 -2.62 7.53 -0.22
CA ASN A 167 -1.77 6.35 -0.39
C ASN A 167 -0.32 6.76 -0.69
N TYR A 168 0.59 5.79 -0.56
CA TYR A 168 1.98 5.93 -0.96
C TYR A 168 2.20 5.34 -2.35
N TYR A 169 2.93 6.07 -3.19
CA TYR A 169 3.33 5.62 -4.53
C TYR A 169 4.84 5.85 -4.67
N SER A 170 5.59 4.82 -5.02
CA SER A 170 7.06 4.94 -5.15
C SER A 170 7.52 5.80 -6.33
N ASP A 171 6.60 6.19 -7.21
CA ASP A 171 6.79 7.09 -8.35
C ASP A 171 6.20 8.50 -8.10
N TYR A 172 5.70 8.77 -6.89
CA TYR A 172 5.27 10.11 -6.50
C TYR A 172 6.49 11.02 -6.29
N THR A 173 6.53 12.15 -7.00
CA THR A 173 7.64 13.11 -6.97
C THR A 173 7.20 14.51 -6.53
N GLY A 174 6.10 14.61 -5.80
CA GLY A 174 5.59 15.90 -5.31
C GLY A 174 6.41 16.46 -4.14
N SER A 175 6.11 17.70 -3.77
CA SER A 175 6.74 18.37 -2.62
C SER A 175 5.92 18.22 -1.34
N ASP A 176 6.59 18.09 -0.20
CA ASP A 176 6.01 18.30 1.13
C ASP A 176 6.65 19.54 1.77
N ASN A 177 6.01 20.69 1.59
CA ASN A 177 6.51 21.97 2.11
C ASN A 177 6.17 22.17 3.60
N LYS A 178 5.26 21.35 4.14
CA LYS A 178 4.89 21.36 5.56
C LYS A 178 5.71 20.37 6.38
N SER A 179 6.43 19.48 5.71
CA SER A 179 7.19 18.39 6.30
C SER A 179 6.34 17.50 7.21
N ASP A 180 5.04 17.35 6.91
CA ASP A 180 4.11 16.56 7.73
C ASP A 180 3.96 15.11 7.26
N GLY A 181 4.74 14.71 6.24
CA GLY A 181 4.73 13.37 5.65
C GLY A 181 3.62 13.19 4.60
N ILE A 182 2.86 14.25 4.30
CA ILE A 182 1.81 14.28 3.28
C ILE A 182 2.23 15.26 2.19
N GLY A 183 2.24 14.79 0.94
CA GLY A 183 2.56 15.62 -0.20
C GLY A 183 1.54 16.74 -0.43
N ASP A 184 2.03 17.97 -0.60
CA ASP A 184 1.22 19.14 -0.95
C ASP A 184 0.82 19.16 -2.43
N THR A 185 1.48 18.35 -3.26
CA THR A 185 1.14 18.18 -4.68
C THR A 185 0.16 17.03 -4.83
N LEU A 186 -1.00 17.25 -5.45
CA LEU A 186 -1.93 16.15 -5.74
C LEU A 186 -1.28 15.08 -6.64
N HIS A 187 -1.69 13.83 -6.47
CA HIS A 187 -1.27 12.73 -7.33
C HIS A 187 -2.45 12.28 -8.20
N GLN A 188 -2.36 12.51 -9.51
CA GLN A 188 -3.37 12.04 -10.45
C GLN A 188 -3.16 10.56 -10.77
N ILE A 189 -4.23 9.76 -10.65
CA ILE A 189 -4.19 8.34 -10.97
C ILE A 189 -4.36 8.15 -12.48
N PRO A 190 -3.42 7.48 -13.17
CA PRO A 190 -3.54 7.18 -14.59
C PRO A 190 -4.81 6.38 -14.94
N GLY A 191 -5.29 6.54 -16.18
CA GLY A 191 -6.46 5.82 -16.72
C GLY A 191 -7.77 6.59 -16.71
N GLY A 192 -7.87 7.60 -15.85
CA GLY A 192 -9.08 8.41 -15.69
C GLY A 192 -8.77 9.78 -15.10
N SER A 193 -9.70 10.29 -14.28
CA SER A 193 -9.60 11.60 -13.61
C SER A 193 -9.63 11.49 -12.09
N SER A 194 -9.44 10.27 -11.55
CA SER A 194 -9.26 10.04 -10.12
C SER A 194 -7.97 10.71 -9.62
N ILE A 195 -8.05 11.30 -8.43
CA ILE A 195 -6.96 12.05 -7.80
C ILE A 195 -6.84 11.60 -6.35
N ASP A 196 -5.60 11.38 -5.91
CA ASP A 196 -5.23 11.34 -4.51
C ASP A 196 -4.78 12.75 -4.08
N TYR A 197 -5.54 13.37 -3.20
CA TYR A 197 -5.28 14.73 -2.71
C TYR A 197 -4.31 14.79 -1.53
N PHE A 198 -3.99 13.65 -0.92
CA PHE A 198 -3.14 13.57 0.27
C PHE A 198 -2.13 12.42 0.12
N PRO A 199 -1.35 12.38 -0.98
CA PRO A 199 -0.39 11.31 -1.20
C PRO A 199 0.63 11.30 -0.06
N LEU A 200 1.02 10.12 0.38
CA LEU A 200 2.03 9.96 1.42
C LEU A 200 3.42 10.14 0.81
N MET A 201 4.31 10.82 1.52
CA MET A 201 5.72 10.95 1.13
C MET A 201 6.49 9.63 1.34
N HIS A 202 5.99 8.75 2.22
CA HIS A 202 6.66 7.52 2.64
C HIS A 202 5.67 6.36 2.79
N PRO A 203 6.13 5.10 2.73
CA PRO A 203 5.25 3.94 2.90
C PRO A 203 4.47 4.00 4.21
N TRP A 204 3.15 3.86 4.12
CA TRP A 204 2.27 3.73 5.27
C TRP A 204 2.70 2.59 6.20
N GLY A 205 2.66 2.85 7.50
CA GLY A 205 3.01 1.88 8.53
C GLY A 205 4.52 1.72 8.74
N LYS A 206 5.35 2.42 7.98
CA LYS A 206 6.76 2.58 8.31
C LYS A 206 6.86 3.61 9.44
N SER A 207 7.47 3.22 10.56
CA SER A 207 7.82 4.19 11.60
C SER A 207 8.94 5.07 11.04
N PRO A 208 8.82 6.40 11.13
CA PRO A 208 9.90 7.27 10.72
C PRO A 208 11.18 6.88 11.44
N LEU A 209 12.26 6.70 10.68
CA LEU A 209 13.53 6.29 11.25
C LEU A 209 14.05 7.44 12.11
N LYS A 210 14.44 7.16 13.36
CA LYS A 210 14.95 8.21 14.25
C LYS A 210 16.20 8.84 13.63
N GLY A 211 16.19 10.16 13.43
CA GLY A 211 17.26 10.87 12.74
C GLY A 211 17.15 10.93 11.21
N ASP A 212 16.11 10.37 10.62
CA ASP A 212 15.73 10.52 9.21
C ASP A 212 14.56 11.50 9.13
N LEU A 213 14.87 12.74 8.72
CA LEU A 213 13.99 13.90 8.83
C LEU A 213 13.44 14.35 7.48
N ASP A 214 14.03 13.89 6.37
CA ASP A 214 13.36 13.92 5.06
C ASP A 214 12.64 12.60 4.71
N ASP A 215 12.69 11.62 5.64
CA ASP A 215 11.99 10.32 5.65
C ASP A 215 12.33 9.48 4.38
N ASP A 216 13.44 9.81 3.71
CA ASP A 216 13.96 9.09 2.53
C ASP A 216 14.50 7.68 2.87
N SER A 217 14.37 7.28 4.14
CA SER A 217 14.82 6.00 4.71
C SER A 217 16.33 5.86 4.84
N GLN A 218 17.07 6.95 4.68
CA GLN A 218 18.50 7.03 4.88
C GLN A 218 18.80 8.14 5.90
N ILE A 219 19.77 7.89 6.77
CA ILE A 219 20.27 8.94 7.67
C ILE A 219 21.44 9.59 6.95
N THR A 220 21.30 10.86 6.57
CA THR A 220 22.28 11.60 5.78
C THR A 220 22.58 12.98 6.36
N SER A 221 23.49 13.70 5.71
CA SER A 221 23.77 15.10 6.09
C SER A 221 22.62 16.06 5.79
N LYS A 222 21.63 15.67 4.97
CA LYS A 222 20.41 16.47 4.74
C LYS A 222 19.54 16.49 6.00
N ASP A 223 19.40 15.36 6.67
CA ASP A 223 18.63 15.23 7.90
C ASP A 223 19.24 16.10 9.01
N ALA A 224 20.57 16.13 9.09
CA ALA A 224 21.28 17.00 10.02
C ALA A 224 21.01 18.48 9.73
N ALA A 225 20.90 18.87 8.46
CA ALA A 225 20.55 20.23 8.08
C ALA A 225 19.11 20.58 8.49
N ILE A 226 18.16 19.65 8.35
CA ILE A 226 16.77 19.83 8.80
C ILE A 226 16.72 19.98 10.32
N VAL A 227 17.43 19.14 11.08
CA VAL A 227 17.52 19.26 12.55
C VAL A 227 18.08 20.61 12.98
N LEU A 228 19.09 21.15 12.28
CA LEU A 228 19.59 22.50 12.56
C LEU A 228 18.54 23.59 12.30
N GLN A 229 17.71 23.44 11.27
CA GLN A 229 16.59 24.37 11.02
C GLN A 229 15.52 24.30 12.11
N ILE A 230 15.21 23.09 12.60
CA ILE A 230 14.29 22.87 13.73
C ILE A 230 14.85 23.51 15.00
N ALA A 231 16.13 23.30 15.30
CA ALA A 231 16.79 23.82 16.49
C ALA A 231 16.78 25.36 16.58
N VAL A 232 16.76 26.06 15.45
CA VAL A 232 16.66 27.53 15.38
C VAL A 232 15.21 28.05 15.27
N GLY A 233 14.22 27.16 15.32
CA GLY A 233 12.79 27.52 15.29
C GLY A 233 12.26 27.89 13.91
N ASN A 234 12.98 27.55 12.84
CA ASN A 234 12.58 27.88 11.46
C ASN A 234 11.58 26.89 10.84
N CYS A 235 11.22 25.82 11.55
CA CYS A 235 10.28 24.81 11.05
C CYS A 235 9.10 24.65 12.03
N PRO A 236 7.83 24.81 11.59
CA PRO A 236 6.67 24.47 12.40
C PRO A 236 6.55 22.95 12.52
N CYS A 237 7.09 22.39 13.61
CA CYS A 237 7.16 20.94 13.78
C CYS A 237 5.97 20.40 14.56
N ASN A 238 5.36 19.33 14.06
CA ASN A 238 4.44 18.52 14.85
C ASN A 238 5.23 17.67 15.88
N PRO A 239 4.58 17.13 16.94
CA PRO A 239 5.25 16.34 17.97
C PRO A 239 5.98 15.09 17.47
N GLN A 240 5.58 14.54 16.32
CA GLN A 240 6.19 13.34 15.74
C GLN A 240 7.55 13.69 15.12
N ILE A 241 7.66 14.79 14.37
CA ILE A 241 8.94 15.30 13.83
C ILE A 241 9.91 15.61 14.96
N LEU A 242 9.44 16.23 16.05
CA LEU A 242 10.30 16.51 17.20
C LEU A 242 10.85 15.23 17.84
N ALA A 243 10.05 14.16 17.90
CA ALA A 243 10.49 12.87 18.43
C ALA A 243 11.51 12.17 17.51
N ILE A 244 11.41 12.37 16.20
CA ILE A 244 12.37 11.87 15.20
C ILE A 244 13.68 12.66 15.26
N ALA A 245 13.56 13.99 15.40
CA ALA A 245 14.67 14.93 15.45
C ALA A 245 15.47 14.87 16.77
N ASP A 246 14.83 14.54 17.89
CA ASP A 246 15.49 14.35 19.20
C ASP A 246 16.22 13.01 19.24
N VAL A 247 17.26 12.88 18.42
CA VAL A 247 18.09 11.68 18.31
C VAL A 247 18.79 11.36 19.63
N SER A 248 19.20 12.39 20.38
CA SER A 248 19.82 12.25 21.70
C SER A 248 18.88 11.69 22.76
N GLY A 249 17.56 11.91 22.61
CA GLY A 249 16.54 11.51 23.56
C GLY A 249 16.49 12.38 24.82
N ASP A 250 16.98 13.62 24.74
CA ASP A 250 17.03 14.56 25.87
C ASP A 250 15.78 15.45 25.98
N GLY A 251 14.83 15.27 25.06
CA GLY A 251 13.57 16.02 24.98
C GLY A 251 13.73 17.38 24.29
N ARG A 252 14.87 17.67 23.65
CA ARG A 252 15.13 18.91 22.90
C ARG A 252 15.72 18.58 21.54
N VAL A 253 15.42 19.43 20.56
CA VAL A 253 16.06 19.37 19.25
C VAL A 253 17.13 20.44 19.19
N SER A 254 18.39 20.03 19.01
CA SER A 254 19.56 20.91 19.12
C SER A 254 20.66 20.55 18.12
N SER A 255 21.76 21.32 18.12
CA SER A 255 22.95 20.98 17.34
C SER A 255 23.60 19.66 17.78
N LEU A 256 23.31 19.16 18.98
CA LEU A 256 23.76 17.84 19.43
C LEU A 256 23.10 16.75 18.59
N ASP A 257 21.80 16.85 18.34
CA ASP A 257 21.06 15.88 17.54
C ASP A 257 21.54 15.89 16.07
N ALA A 258 21.81 17.08 15.52
CA ALA A 258 22.40 17.21 14.18
C ALA A 258 23.80 16.56 14.11
N LEU A 259 24.61 16.71 15.16
CA LEU A 259 25.91 16.04 15.25
C LEU A 259 25.76 14.52 15.33
N MET A 260 24.79 14.02 16.10
CA MET A 260 24.52 12.58 16.19
C MET A 260 24.07 12.00 14.85
N ILE A 261 23.23 12.72 14.10
CA ILE A 261 22.86 12.34 12.73
C ILE A 261 24.09 12.27 11.84
N LEU A 262 24.96 13.29 11.84
CA LEU A 262 26.19 13.28 11.04
C LEU A 262 27.14 12.14 11.40
N GLN A 263 27.15 11.68 12.65
CA GLN A 263 27.96 10.54 13.09
C GLN A 263 27.41 9.19 12.63
N MET A 264 26.10 9.11 12.42
CA MET A 264 25.41 7.91 11.94
C MET A 264 25.21 7.91 10.42
N ALA A 265 25.42 9.04 9.77
CA ALA A 265 25.23 9.19 8.33
C ALA A 265 26.16 8.26 7.55
N THR A 266 25.59 7.49 6.62
CA THR A 266 26.30 6.53 5.76
C THR A 266 26.32 6.95 4.31
#